data_AF-A0A1M6C0K8-F1
#
_entry.id   AF-A0A1M6C0K8-F1
#
_cell.length_a   1.000
_cell.length_b   1.000
_cell.length_c   1.000
_cell.angle_alpha   90.00
_cell.angle_beta   90.00
_cell.angle_gamma   90.00
#
_symmetry.space_group_name_H-M   'P 1'
#
loop_
_entity.id
_entity.type
_entity.pdbx_description
1 polymer ?
#
loop_
_entity_poly.entity_id
_entity_poly.type
_entity_poly.pdbx_seq_one_letter_code
_entity_poly.pdbx_strand_id
1 'polypeptide(L)'
;MRAGPGTRYPIEWTYQRRELPVEIIREFELWRRIRDMEGTEGWVHQSNLTGRRTFVVTGEERVLRRRPEENANVVARLKPGVLGRIRLCEAGQAWCEVQVGEHRGWLKRAEFFGAMPGEEVK
;
A
#
# COMPACT_ATOMS: atom_id res chain seq x y z
N MET A 1 -6.17 -15.52 3.31
CA MET A 1 -6.59 -15.59 1.91
C MET A 1 -7.15 -16.97 1.65
N ARG A 2 -8.31 -17.01 1.01
CA ARG A 2 -9.00 -18.23 0.58
C ARG A 2 -8.91 -18.40 -0.93
N ALA A 3 -8.99 -19.65 -1.37
CA ALA A 3 -9.00 -20.01 -2.79
C ALA A 3 -10.20 -19.42 -3.57
N GLY A 4 -11.31 -19.15 -2.88
CA GLY A 4 -12.55 -18.66 -3.49
C GLY A 4 -13.38 -17.74 -2.58
N PRO A 5 -14.39 -17.05 -3.13
CA PRO A 5 -15.26 -16.15 -2.38
C PRO A 5 -16.29 -16.96 -1.58
N GLY A 6 -15.95 -17.31 -0.35
CA GLY A 6 -16.85 -18.03 0.54
C GLY A 6 -16.13 -18.71 1.70
N THR A 7 -16.84 -18.89 2.82
CA THR A 7 -16.30 -19.58 4.00
C THR A 7 -16.04 -21.07 3.78
N ARG A 8 -16.66 -21.66 2.74
CA ARG A 8 -16.48 -23.05 2.31
C ARG A 8 -15.14 -23.35 1.62
N TYR A 9 -14.45 -22.32 1.13
CA TYR A 9 -13.16 -22.51 0.46
C TYR A 9 -12.03 -22.62 1.48
N PRO A 10 -11.02 -23.48 1.27
CA PRO A 10 -9.90 -23.61 2.19
C PRO A 10 -9.13 -22.28 2.31
N ILE A 11 -8.53 -22.07 3.49
CA ILE A 11 -7.57 -20.98 3.71
C ILE A 11 -6.23 -21.46 3.18
N GLU A 12 -5.73 -20.80 2.13
CA GLU A 12 -4.45 -21.15 1.50
C GLU A 12 -3.29 -20.35 2.09
N TRP A 13 -3.57 -19.16 2.62
CA TRP A 13 -2.55 -18.28 3.18
C TRP A 13 -3.08 -17.49 4.36
N THR A 14 -2.28 -17.27 5.39
CA THR A 14 -2.67 -16.42 6.53
C THR A 14 -1.75 -15.21 6.58
N TYR A 15 -2.33 -14.03 6.30
CA TYR A 15 -1.61 -12.76 6.37
C TYR A 15 -1.41 -12.40 7.85
N GLN A 16 -0.19 -12.54 8.38
CA GLN A 16 0.08 -12.35 9.82
C GLN A 16 0.47 -10.92 10.22
N ARG A 17 0.82 -10.07 9.25
CA ARG A 17 1.21 -8.68 9.50
C ARG A 17 0.04 -7.72 9.26
N ARG A 18 -0.34 -6.98 10.31
CA ARG A 18 -1.36 -5.93 10.25
C ARG A 18 -0.86 -4.75 9.41
N GLU A 19 -1.78 -4.04 8.77
CA GLU A 19 -1.57 -2.77 8.04
C GLU A 19 -0.74 -2.84 6.76
N LEU A 20 -0.38 -4.04 6.31
CA LEU A 20 0.23 -4.19 5.01
C LEU A 20 -0.77 -3.80 3.90
N PRO A 21 -0.36 -2.92 2.98
CA PRO A 21 -1.21 -2.54 1.86
C PRO A 21 -1.49 -3.73 0.95
N VAL A 22 -2.67 -3.73 0.34
CA VAL A 22 -3.11 -4.72 -0.65
C VAL A 22 -3.88 -4.02 -1.76
N GLU A 23 -3.77 -4.53 -2.98
CA GLU A 23 -4.55 -4.06 -4.14
C GLU A 23 -5.84 -4.88 -4.24
N ILE A 24 -7.00 -4.23 -4.34
CA ILE A 24 -8.25 -4.94 -4.66
C ILE A 24 -8.36 -5.07 -6.17
N ILE A 25 -8.30 -6.30 -6.68
CA ILE A 25 -8.34 -6.60 -8.12
C ILE A 25 -9.71 -7.07 -8.60
N ARG A 26 -10.53 -7.65 -7.70
CA ARG A 26 -11.94 -8.02 -7.98
C ARG A 26 -12.80 -7.94 -6.73
N GLU A 27 -14.08 -7.69 -6.94
CA GLU A 27 -15.11 -7.66 -5.89
C GLU A 27 -16.21 -8.69 -6.17
N PHE A 28 -16.67 -9.38 -5.13
CA PHE A 28 -17.81 -10.29 -5.20
C PHE A 28 -18.53 -10.32 -3.85
N GLU A 29 -19.76 -9.80 -3.78
CA GLU A 29 -20.51 -9.63 -2.53
C GLU A 29 -19.64 -9.00 -1.41
N LEU A 30 -19.43 -9.71 -0.29
CA LEU A 30 -18.59 -9.29 0.84
C LEU A 30 -17.12 -9.73 0.71
N TRP A 31 -16.76 -10.35 -0.42
CA TRP A 31 -15.43 -10.86 -0.70
C TRP A 31 -14.67 -9.94 -1.64
N ARG A 32 -13.39 -9.76 -1.35
CA ARG A 32 -12.46 -8.99 -2.17
C ARG A 32 -11.31 -9.91 -2.56
N ARG A 33 -11.06 -10.03 -3.87
CA ARG A 33 -9.85 -10.65 -4.36
C ARG A 33 -8.77 -9.58 -4.31
N ILE A 34 -7.75 -9.84 -3.52
CA ILE A 34 -6.64 -8.93 -3.30
C ILE A 34 -5.37 -9.47 -3.95
N ARG A 35 -4.44 -8.57 -4.26
CA ARG A 35 -3.05 -8.85 -4.61
C ARG A 35 -2.14 -8.14 -3.61
N ASP A 36 -1.12 -8.83 -3.11
CA ASP A 36 -0.10 -8.21 -2.25
C ASP A 36 1.11 -7.67 -3.04
N MET A 37 2.09 -7.13 -2.31
CA MET A 37 3.31 -6.57 -2.90
C MET A 37 4.20 -7.60 -3.60
N GLU A 38 4.04 -8.89 -3.29
CA GLU A 38 4.78 -10.01 -3.92
C GLU A 38 4.03 -10.58 -5.13
N GLY A 39 2.81 -10.06 -5.41
CA GLY A 39 1.96 -10.52 -6.49
C GLY A 39 1.07 -11.70 -6.11
N THR A 40 1.07 -12.13 -4.85
CA THR A 40 0.21 -13.22 -4.37
C THR A 40 -1.23 -12.76 -4.38
N GLU A 41 -2.12 -13.57 -4.95
CA GLU A 41 -3.54 -13.29 -5.03
C GLU A 41 -4.38 -14.19 -4.12
N GLY A 42 -5.49 -13.67 -3.62
CA GLY A 42 -6.48 -14.51 -2.95
C GLY A 42 -7.69 -13.74 -2.44
N TRP A 43 -8.69 -14.47 -1.96
CA TRP A 43 -9.93 -13.88 -1.46
C TRP A 43 -9.87 -13.61 0.04
N VAL A 44 -10.34 -12.44 0.44
CA VAL A 44 -10.52 -12.02 1.83
C VAL A 44 -11.91 -11.44 2.04
N HIS A 45 -12.45 -11.57 3.24
CA HIS A 45 -13.71 -10.93 3.59
C HIS A 45 -13.46 -9.44 3.85
N GLN A 46 -14.40 -8.57 3.44
CA GLN A 46 -14.23 -7.12 3.55
C GLN A 46 -13.95 -6.63 4.99
N SER A 47 -14.45 -7.35 6.00
CA SER A 47 -14.21 -7.02 7.42
C SER A 47 -12.76 -7.24 7.87
N ASN A 48 -11.94 -7.94 7.07
CA ASN A 48 -10.50 -8.07 7.29
C ASN A 48 -9.71 -6.92 6.66
N LEU A 49 -10.37 -6.06 5.87
CA LEU A 49 -9.77 -4.88 5.26
C LEU A 49 -10.14 -3.65 6.07
N THR A 50 -9.22 -2.70 6.12
CA THR A 50 -9.48 -1.38 6.69
C THR A 50 -9.34 -0.34 5.59
N GLY A 51 -10.11 0.75 5.66
CA GLY A 51 -9.97 1.86 4.71
C GLY A 51 -8.70 2.70 4.90
N ARG A 52 -7.85 2.36 5.89
CA ARG A 52 -6.60 3.08 6.15
C ARG A 52 -5.63 2.86 4.99
N ARG A 53 -5.33 3.93 4.26
CA ARG A 53 -4.34 3.90 3.17
C ARG A 53 -2.93 3.88 3.73
N THR A 54 -2.25 2.75 3.56
CA THR A 54 -0.86 2.54 3.97
C THR A 54 0.01 2.27 2.75
N PHE A 55 1.32 2.35 2.94
CA PHE A 55 2.30 1.96 1.94
C PHE A 55 3.42 1.14 2.58
N VAL A 56 4.12 0.39 1.74
CA VAL A 56 5.36 -0.30 2.10
C VAL A 56 6.44 0.00 1.07
N VAL A 57 7.65 0.31 1.53
CA VAL A 57 8.82 0.47 0.65
C VAL A 57 9.26 -0.90 0.15
N THR A 58 9.43 -1.05 -1.16
CA THR A 58 9.85 -2.29 -1.81
C THR A 58 11.13 -2.09 -2.63
N GLY A 59 11.88 -3.18 -2.86
CA GLY A 59 13.12 -3.16 -3.63
C GLY A 59 14.30 -2.60 -2.83
N GLU A 60 14.59 -1.31 -3.00
CA GLU A 60 15.78 -0.64 -2.46
C GLU A 60 15.42 0.51 -1.49
N GLU A 61 16.43 1.15 -0.91
CA GLU A 61 16.23 2.29 -0.02
C GLU A 61 15.64 3.50 -0.77
N ARG A 62 14.66 4.15 -0.17
CA ARG A 62 13.97 5.34 -0.73
C ARG A 62 14.18 6.56 0.12
N VAL A 63 14.21 7.72 -0.52
CA VAL A 63 14.46 9.00 0.15
C VAL A 63 13.15 9.74 0.34
N LEU A 64 12.74 9.92 1.59
CA LEU A 64 11.60 10.77 1.92
C LEU A 64 12.02 12.23 1.74
N ARG A 65 11.36 12.93 0.82
CA ARG A 65 11.69 14.32 0.45
C ARG A 65 10.79 15.32 1.16
N ARG A 66 11.29 16.53 1.40
CA ARG A 66 10.49 17.59 2.04
C ARG A 66 9.45 18.23 1.12
N ARG A 67 9.67 18.17 -0.19
CA ARG A 67 8.80 18.68 -1.27
C ARG A 67 8.69 17.63 -2.38
N PRO A 68 7.65 17.66 -3.24
CA PRO A 68 7.46 16.74 -4.36
C PRO A 68 8.42 17.05 -5.53
N GLU A 69 9.73 17.06 -5.25
CA GLU A 69 10.79 17.43 -6.18
C GLU A 69 12.05 16.58 -5.94
N GLU A 70 12.76 16.26 -7.02
CA GLU A 70 13.94 15.37 -7.01
C GLU A 70 15.10 15.87 -6.18
N ASN A 71 15.27 17.19 -6.08
CA ASN A 71 16.40 17.80 -5.39
C ASN A 71 15.98 18.40 -4.04
N ALA A 72 14.75 18.13 -3.57
CA ALA A 72 14.30 18.62 -2.29
C ALA A 72 15.12 18.01 -1.13
N ASN A 73 15.20 18.77 -0.03
CA ASN A 73 15.90 18.33 1.18
C ASN A 73 15.39 16.97 1.66
N VAL A 74 16.34 16.13 2.10
CA VAL A 74 16.06 14.81 2.66
C VAL A 74 15.45 14.98 4.05
N VAL A 75 14.31 14.33 4.26
CA VAL A 75 13.66 14.21 5.58
C VAL A 75 14.14 12.93 6.27
N ALA A 76 14.14 11.81 5.55
CA ALA A 76 14.55 10.51 6.05
C ALA A 76 14.97 9.58 4.91
N ARG A 77 15.72 8.52 5.23
CA ARG A 77 16.00 7.39 4.35
C ARG A 77 15.22 6.17 4.84
N LEU A 78 14.43 5.56 3.95
CA LEU A 78 13.49 4.49 4.26
C LEU A 78 13.99 3.19 3.64
N LYS A 79 14.29 2.19 4.47
CA LYS A 79 14.70 0.87 4.01
C LYS A 79 13.51 0.07 3.45
N PRO A 80 13.75 -0.95 2.61
CA PRO A 80 12.73 -1.91 2.22
C PRO A 80 12.01 -2.51 3.44
N GLY A 81 10.70 -2.66 3.35
CA GLY A 81 9.82 -3.14 4.43
C GLY A 81 9.36 -2.08 5.41
N VAL A 82 9.82 -0.82 5.30
CA VAL A 82 9.26 0.30 6.07
C VAL A 82 7.80 0.52 5.68
N LEU A 83 6.94 0.53 6.69
CA LEU A 83 5.50 0.79 6.60
C LEU A 83 5.20 2.25 6.99
N GLY A 84 4.26 2.85 6.30
CA GLY A 84 3.75 4.18 6.63
C GLY A 84 2.33 4.41 6.14
N ARG A 85 1.84 5.64 6.35
CA ARG A 85 0.51 6.06 5.92
C ARG A 85 0.61 6.97 4.70
N ILE A 86 -0.29 6.77 3.75
CA ILE A 86 -0.49 7.69 2.64
C ILE A 86 -1.45 8.79 3.11
N ARG A 87 -1.04 10.05 2.97
CA ARG A 87 -1.85 11.21 3.35
C ARG A 87 -2.53 11.84 2.16
N LEU A 88 -1.80 11.97 1.05
CA LEU A 88 -2.31 12.57 -0.17
C LEU A 88 -1.58 11.94 -1.36
N CYS A 89 -2.34 11.45 -2.33
CA CYS A 89 -1.84 11.13 -3.67
C CYS A 89 -2.86 11.67 -4.64
N GLU A 90 -2.51 12.71 -5.38
CA GLU A 90 -3.44 13.23 -6.40
C GLU A 90 -3.51 12.28 -7.61
N ALA A 91 -4.65 12.26 -8.29
CA ALA A 91 -4.81 11.47 -9.50
C ALA A 91 -3.79 11.91 -10.56
N GLY A 92 -3.09 10.95 -11.18
CA GLY A 92 -2.12 11.19 -12.24
C GLY A 92 -0.78 11.82 -11.78
N GLN A 93 -0.63 12.21 -10.51
CA GLN A 93 0.63 12.75 -10.00
C GLN A 93 1.61 11.64 -9.60
N ALA A 94 2.89 11.86 -9.93
CA ALA A 94 3.96 10.94 -9.57
C ALA A 94 4.28 10.97 -8.07
N TRP A 95 3.97 12.06 -7.37
CA TRP A 95 4.31 12.26 -5.96
C TRP A 95 3.13 12.04 -5.04
N CYS A 96 3.45 11.48 -3.88
CA CYS A 96 2.51 11.22 -2.81
C CYS A 96 3.08 11.74 -1.51
N GLU A 97 2.25 12.47 -0.78
CA GLU A 97 2.55 12.84 0.59
C GLU A 97 2.29 11.67 1.52
N VAL A 98 3.30 11.33 2.31
CA VAL A 98 3.31 10.17 3.18
C VAL A 98 3.81 10.53 4.58
N GLN A 99 3.50 9.67 5.53
CA GLN A 99 3.96 9.78 6.92
C GLN A 99 4.52 8.44 7.41
N VAL A 100 5.72 8.49 8.00
CA VAL A 100 6.41 7.36 8.64
C VAL A 100 6.80 7.78 10.05
N GLY A 101 6.09 7.25 11.06
CA GLY A 101 6.19 7.76 12.44
C GLY A 101 5.90 9.26 12.48
N GLU A 102 6.84 10.03 13.03
CA GLU A 102 6.76 11.50 13.13
C GLU A 102 7.23 12.22 11.84
N HIS A 103 7.83 11.50 10.89
CA HIS A 103 8.38 12.10 9.68
C HIS A 103 7.31 12.19 8.60
N ARG A 104 7.10 13.41 8.08
CA ARG A 104 6.21 13.71 6.97
C ARG A 104 7.03 14.19 5.76
N GLY A 105 6.67 13.72 4.59
CA GLY A 105 7.31 14.14 3.36
C GLY A 105 6.65 13.52 2.12
N TRP A 106 7.40 13.54 1.03
CA TRP A 106 6.96 13.13 -0.29
C TRP A 106 7.81 11.97 -0.79
N LEU A 107 7.14 10.96 -1.35
CA LEU A 107 7.74 9.85 -2.07
C LEU A 107 7.11 9.77 -3.46
N LYS A 108 7.85 9.23 -4.42
CA LYS A 108 7.23 8.88 -5.69
C LYS A 108 6.37 7.63 -5.53
N ARG A 109 5.27 7.59 -6.26
CA ARG A 109 4.38 6.44 -6.32
C ARG A 109 5.08 5.16 -6.76
N ALA A 110 6.05 5.27 -7.66
CA ALA A 110 6.85 4.14 -8.14
C ALA A 110 7.86 3.60 -7.09
N GLU A 111 8.07 4.30 -5.98
CA GLU A 111 9.05 3.93 -4.95
C GLU A 111 8.46 3.06 -3.84
N PHE A 112 7.13 2.86 -3.83
CA PHE A 112 6.45 2.07 -2.82
C PHE A 112 5.25 1.30 -3.39
N PHE A 113 4.80 0.29 -2.65
CA PHE A 113 3.54 -0.39 -2.91
C PHE A 113 2.45 0.14 -1.96
N GLY A 114 1.24 0.37 -2.48
CA GLY A 114 0.08 0.85 -1.68
C GLY A 114 -0.72 2.00 -2.29
N ALA A 115 -0.28 2.56 -3.42
CA ALA A 115 -1.10 3.45 -4.26
C ALA A 115 -0.99 3.04 -5.72
N MET A 116 -2.13 2.80 -6.36
CA MET A 116 -2.16 2.37 -7.76
C MET A 116 -1.83 3.54 -8.71
N PRO A 117 -1.29 3.25 -9.91
CA PRO A 117 -1.11 4.27 -10.94
C PRO A 117 -2.42 5.01 -11.20
N GLY A 118 -2.41 6.34 -11.08
CA GLY A 118 -3.60 7.17 -11.28
C GLY A 118 -4.60 7.23 -10.12
N GLU A 119 -4.46 6.40 -9.07
CA GLU A 119 -5.32 6.45 -7.88
C GLU A 119 -5.24 7.81 -7.17
N GLU A 120 -6.40 8.31 -6.74
CA GLU A 120 -6.52 9.44 -5.83
C GLU A 120 -6.66 8.95 -4.39
N VAL A 121 -5.84 9.49 -3.48
CA VAL A 121 -5.91 9.27 -2.03
C VAL A 121 -6.00 10.62 -1.33
N LYS A 122 -7.01 10.80 -0.48
CA LYS A 122 -7.27 12.03 0.30
C LYS A 122 -7.37 11.71 1.80
#